data_AF-A0A3C0QV89-F1
#
_entry.id   AF-A0A3C0QV89-F1
#
_cell.length_a   1.000
_cell.length_b   1.000
_cell.length_c   1.000
_cell.angle_alpha   90.00
_cell.angle_beta   90.00
_cell.angle_gamma   90.00
#
_symmetry.space_group_name_H-M   'P 1'
#
loop_
_entity.id
_entity.type
_entity.pdbx_description
1 polymer ?
#
loop_
_entity_poly.entity_id
_entity_poly.type
_entity_poly.pdbx_seq_one_letter_code
_entity_poly.pdbx_strand_id
1 'polypeptide(L)'
;EFLDAAPLRTGLTIVSSKTRDFSETWEQPWGEQRYVENTFNELSVKIQEAEGLQRIFYLVFRVYDDGLGFRYEFPEQPNMGKVYITEERTEINLTGDHQVWWTPGDWDISEHLYSHTRFSEIDALRKRNHPNLAQTYIPVNAMNTPVTMKTDDGIYLSFHEAALINYSGMTLMVDTVNLRMTTNLVGSWRDYKVEQATPFHTPWRTIKIAERAGDLIESMLTLNLNEPNKLGDVSWIRPTKYMGIWWEMHLGKSTWAYHDGQGRHGASTENAKYYIDFAARHGIDALLIEGWNTGWENWIGTVDREGIFDFVTPYPNYDLKGVVEYARQRGVNIVMHHETS
;
A
#
# COMPACT_ATOMS: atom_id res chain seq x y z
N GLU A 1 -4.01 -22.24 0.58
CA GLU A 1 -4.62 -23.05 -0.49
C GLU A 1 -3.76 -22.89 -1.74
N PHE A 2 -3.64 -23.92 -2.56
CA PHE A 2 -2.87 -23.86 -3.81
C PHE A 2 -3.73 -24.34 -4.99
N LEU A 3 -3.44 -23.84 -6.19
CA LEU A 3 -4.16 -24.22 -7.41
C LEU A 3 -3.82 -25.66 -7.83
N ASP A 4 -2.53 -25.95 -7.98
CA ASP A 4 -2.03 -27.22 -8.53
C ASP A 4 -1.36 -28.12 -7.48
N ALA A 5 -1.68 -27.94 -6.20
CA ALA A 5 -1.12 -28.74 -5.11
C ALA A 5 -2.12 -28.92 -3.96
N ALA A 6 -1.97 -30.01 -3.20
CA ALA A 6 -2.77 -30.24 -2.00
C ALA A 6 -2.62 -29.06 -1.01
N PRO A 7 -3.70 -28.63 -0.33
CA PRO A 7 -3.62 -27.49 0.57
C PRO A 7 -2.74 -27.79 1.78
N LEU A 8 -2.06 -26.77 2.28
CA LEU A 8 -1.19 -26.87 3.47
C LEU A 8 -1.90 -26.18 4.64
N ARG A 9 -2.81 -26.92 5.31
CA ARG A 9 -3.67 -26.37 6.37
C ARG A 9 -4.05 -27.33 7.50
N THR A 10 -3.94 -28.64 7.30
CA THR A 10 -4.34 -29.68 8.27
C THR A 10 -3.26 -30.75 8.38
N GLY A 11 -3.28 -31.56 9.45
CA GLY A 11 -2.29 -32.63 9.65
C GLY A 11 -0.88 -32.10 9.87
N LEU A 12 -0.77 -30.91 10.46
CA LEU A 12 0.50 -30.23 10.72
C LEU A 12 1.01 -30.55 12.13
N THR A 13 2.32 -30.70 12.27
CA THR A 13 3.00 -30.93 13.55
C THR A 13 4.13 -29.92 13.73
N ILE A 14 4.36 -29.52 14.98
CA ILE A 14 5.53 -28.71 15.34
C ILE A 14 6.73 -29.66 15.43
N VAL A 15 7.75 -29.41 14.62
CA VAL A 15 8.98 -30.20 14.61
C VAL A 15 10.00 -29.63 15.59
N SER A 16 10.13 -28.31 15.62
CA SER A 16 11.06 -27.60 16.50
C SER A 16 10.70 -26.13 16.59
N SER A 17 11.14 -25.44 17.64
CA SER A 17 11.13 -23.99 17.73
C SER A 17 12.50 -23.44 18.10
N LYS A 18 12.78 -22.20 17.71
CA LYS A 18 13.96 -21.44 18.10
C LYS A 18 13.55 -20.03 18.51
N THR A 19 14.17 -19.53 19.57
CA THR A 19 14.00 -18.15 20.00
C THR A 19 15.31 -17.38 19.81
N ARG A 20 15.19 -16.07 19.61
CA ARG A 20 16.29 -15.13 19.71
C ARG A 20 15.77 -13.76 20.11
N ASP A 21 16.64 -12.96 20.71
CA ASP A 21 16.37 -11.55 20.98
C ASP A 21 17.14 -10.71 19.96
N PHE A 22 16.65 -9.51 19.69
CA PHE A 22 17.28 -8.56 18.79
C PHE A 22 17.10 -7.15 19.32
N SER A 23 18.14 -6.33 19.21
CA SER A 23 18.08 -4.92 19.53
C SER A 23 19.14 -4.18 18.71
N GLU A 24 18.68 -3.20 17.94
CA GLU A 24 19.54 -2.24 17.26
C GLU A 24 18.83 -0.88 17.16
N THR A 25 19.58 0.14 16.78
CA THR A 25 19.03 1.44 16.39
C THR A 25 19.54 1.76 14.99
N TRP A 26 18.63 2.16 14.10
CA TRP A 26 18.96 2.56 12.73
C TRP A 26 18.53 4.01 12.46
N GLU A 27 19.15 4.66 11.47
CA GLU A 27 18.90 6.06 11.12
C GLU A 27 18.06 6.16 9.84
N GLN A 28 16.98 6.94 9.88
CA GLN A 28 16.19 7.23 8.69
C GLN A 28 16.86 8.34 7.86
N PRO A 29 16.95 8.19 6.52
CA PRO A 29 17.41 9.28 5.66
C PRO A 29 16.43 10.47 5.63
N TRP A 30 15.14 10.18 5.87
CA TRP A 30 14.04 11.12 6.05
C TRP A 30 12.92 10.38 6.78
N GLY A 31 12.10 11.09 7.54
CA GLY A 31 11.00 10.49 8.29
C GLY A 31 10.52 11.39 9.41
N GLU A 32 9.55 10.87 10.17
CA GLU A 32 8.99 11.44 11.38
C GLU A 32 10.00 11.51 12.54
N GLN A 33 11.03 10.66 12.52
CA GLN A 33 12.14 10.69 13.48
C GLN A 33 13.46 10.23 12.88
N ARG A 34 14.58 10.70 13.44
CA ARG A 34 15.92 10.41 12.92
C ARG A 34 16.40 9.00 13.26
N TYR A 35 16.29 8.60 14.51
CA TYR A 35 16.74 7.29 14.99
C TYR A 35 15.54 6.43 15.35
N VAL A 36 15.58 5.17 14.93
CA VAL A 36 14.50 4.20 15.13
C VAL A 36 15.06 3.02 15.89
N GLU A 37 14.45 2.71 17.03
CA GLU A 37 14.76 1.52 17.80
C GLU A 37 14.05 0.31 17.19
N ASN A 38 14.80 -0.77 17.04
CA ASN A 38 14.32 -2.05 16.55
C ASN A 38 14.67 -3.13 17.57
N THR A 39 13.84 -3.25 18.60
CA THR A 39 14.00 -4.20 19.69
C THR A 39 12.83 -5.16 19.72
N PHE A 40 13.09 -6.45 19.60
CA PHE A 40 12.06 -7.49 19.62
C PHE A 40 12.59 -8.83 20.12
N ASN A 41 11.66 -9.67 20.58
CA ASN A 41 11.88 -11.09 20.78
C ASN A 41 11.30 -11.84 19.57
N GLU A 42 12.04 -12.79 19.02
CA GLU A 42 11.63 -13.59 17.86
C GLU A 42 11.44 -15.06 18.22
N LEU A 43 10.38 -15.66 17.69
CA LEU A 43 10.11 -17.10 17.74
C LEU A 43 9.94 -17.61 16.30
N SER A 44 10.79 -18.56 15.91
CA SER A 44 10.65 -19.30 14.65
C SER A 44 10.20 -20.73 14.95
N VAL A 45 9.04 -21.12 14.43
CA VAL A 45 8.45 -22.46 14.63
C VAL A 45 8.51 -23.21 13.31
N LYS A 46 9.26 -24.33 13.28
CA LYS A 46 9.28 -25.25 12.15
C LYS A 46 8.07 -26.16 12.20
N ILE A 47 7.24 -26.09 11.17
CA ILE A 47 6.01 -26.88 11.02
C ILE A 47 6.17 -27.82 9.84
N GLN A 48 5.68 -29.05 9.98
CA GLN A 48 5.72 -30.06 8.94
C GLN A 48 4.40 -30.85 8.87
N GLU A 49 3.97 -31.24 7.67
CA GLU A 49 2.91 -32.24 7.52
C GLU A 49 3.34 -33.57 8.15
N ALA A 50 2.49 -34.13 9.02
CA ALA A 50 2.76 -35.38 9.73
C ALA A 50 2.86 -36.58 8.77
N GLU A 51 2.09 -36.54 7.69
CA GLU A 51 1.96 -37.60 6.69
C GLU A 51 2.05 -37.01 5.27
N GLY A 52 2.05 -37.87 4.25
CA GLY A 52 2.03 -37.46 2.85
C GLY A 52 3.35 -36.85 2.39
N LEU A 53 3.28 -35.65 1.79
CA LEU A 53 4.44 -34.99 1.18
C LEU A 53 5.44 -34.44 2.22
N GLN A 54 5.06 -34.40 3.51
CA GLN A 54 5.92 -33.94 4.59
C GLN A 54 6.53 -32.55 4.32
N ARG A 55 5.75 -31.66 3.68
CA ARG A 55 6.19 -30.30 3.36
C ARG A 55 6.43 -29.52 4.64
N ILE A 56 7.44 -28.67 4.62
CA ILE A 56 7.93 -27.88 5.74
C ILE A 56 7.71 -26.40 5.45
N PHE A 57 7.32 -25.64 6.46
CA PHE A 57 7.38 -24.19 6.47
C PHE A 57 7.71 -23.70 7.88
N TYR A 58 8.05 -22.43 8.01
CA TYR A 58 8.25 -21.78 9.29
C TYR A 58 7.16 -20.74 9.52
N LEU A 59 6.71 -20.63 10.75
CA LEU A 59 5.95 -19.48 11.22
C LEU A 59 6.88 -18.66 12.11
N VAL A 60 7.19 -17.45 11.68
CA VAL A 60 8.13 -16.55 12.37
C VAL A 60 7.33 -15.42 12.99
N PHE A 61 7.48 -15.22 14.29
CA PHE A 61 6.89 -14.12 15.06
C PHE A 61 8.00 -13.20 15.55
N ARG A 62 7.78 -11.89 15.46
CA ARG A 62 8.55 -10.87 16.18
C ARG A 62 7.58 -10.10 17.07
N VAL A 63 7.89 -10.04 18.36
CA VAL A 63 7.07 -9.36 19.38
C VAL A 63 7.86 -8.17 19.90
N TYR A 64 7.22 -7.00 19.79
CA TYR A 64 7.69 -5.70 20.24
C TYR A 64 6.82 -5.26 21.43
N ASP A 65 7.22 -4.19 22.12
CA ASP A 65 6.43 -3.65 23.23
C ASP A 65 5.07 -3.07 22.76
N ASP A 66 4.99 -2.64 21.50
CA ASP A 66 3.83 -1.97 20.89
C ASP A 66 3.05 -2.87 19.89
N GLY A 67 3.39 -4.17 19.81
CA GLY A 67 2.69 -5.08 18.92
C GLY A 67 3.50 -6.29 18.49
N LEU A 68 3.04 -6.95 17.43
CA LEU A 68 3.71 -8.10 16.85
C LEU A 68 3.59 -8.13 15.32
N GLY A 69 4.60 -8.72 14.70
CA GLY A 69 4.57 -9.13 13.30
C GLY A 69 4.74 -10.64 13.18
N PHE A 70 4.05 -11.28 12.25
CA PHE A 70 4.35 -12.66 11.89
C PHE A 70 4.30 -12.91 10.38
N ARG A 71 5.04 -13.91 9.91
CA ARG A 71 5.04 -14.33 8.49
C ARG A 71 5.29 -15.82 8.34
N TYR A 72 4.94 -16.34 7.17
CA TYR A 72 5.28 -17.70 6.76
C TYR A 72 6.57 -17.68 5.94
N GLU A 73 7.50 -18.59 6.20
CA GLU A 73 8.71 -18.79 5.40
C GLU A 73 8.76 -20.21 4.85
N PHE A 74 8.94 -20.33 3.54
CA PHE A 74 8.94 -21.59 2.81
C PHE A 74 10.34 -21.86 2.28
N PRO A 75 11.11 -22.77 2.91
CA PRO A 75 12.46 -23.09 2.46
C PRO A 75 12.45 -23.92 1.18
N GLU A 76 13.60 -23.98 0.51
CA GLU A 76 13.86 -25.01 -0.50
C GLU A 76 13.72 -26.40 0.10
N GLN A 77 13.01 -27.28 -0.62
CA GLN A 77 12.73 -28.64 -0.18
C GLN A 77 12.27 -29.55 -1.35
N PRO A 78 12.42 -30.88 -1.25
CA PRO A 78 12.12 -31.79 -2.36
C PRO A 78 10.66 -31.75 -2.87
N ASN A 79 9.69 -31.52 -1.97
CA ASN A 79 8.25 -31.66 -2.27
C ASN A 79 7.52 -30.31 -2.39
N MET A 80 8.26 -29.20 -2.56
CA MET A 80 7.70 -27.86 -2.76
C MET A 80 8.70 -26.95 -3.47
N GLY A 81 8.48 -26.73 -4.77
CA GLY A 81 9.25 -25.81 -5.61
C GLY A 81 8.45 -24.56 -5.96
N LYS A 82 7.84 -24.55 -7.14
CA LYS A 82 6.93 -23.50 -7.59
C LYS A 82 5.53 -23.70 -7.00
N VAL A 83 4.86 -22.61 -6.60
CA VAL A 83 3.50 -22.63 -6.06
C VAL A 83 2.64 -21.51 -6.62
N TYR A 84 1.36 -21.81 -6.78
CA TYR A 84 0.31 -20.86 -7.14
C TYR A 84 -0.69 -20.81 -5.98
N ILE A 85 -0.61 -19.76 -5.18
CA ILE A 85 -1.44 -19.57 -3.98
C ILE A 85 -2.80 -19.02 -4.41
N THR A 86 -3.86 -19.72 -4.05
CA THR A 86 -5.25 -19.29 -4.32
C THR A 86 -5.85 -18.55 -3.14
N GLU A 87 -5.52 -18.97 -1.91
CA GLU A 87 -5.93 -18.29 -0.68
C GLU A 87 -4.89 -18.45 0.41
N GLU A 88 -4.74 -17.40 1.22
CA GLU A 88 -4.10 -17.44 2.52
C GLU A 88 -5.19 -17.56 3.60
N ARG A 89 -5.03 -18.46 4.57
CA ARG A 89 -6.04 -18.78 5.60
C ARG A 89 -5.64 -18.26 6.98
N THR A 90 -4.98 -17.11 7.03
CA THR A 90 -4.60 -16.47 8.29
C THR A 90 -5.86 -15.90 8.93
N GLU A 91 -6.11 -16.25 10.19
CA GLU A 91 -7.29 -15.80 10.95
C GLU A 91 -6.90 -14.95 12.14
N ILE A 92 -7.71 -13.94 12.43
CA ILE A 92 -7.63 -13.08 13.60
C ILE A 92 -8.98 -13.14 14.30
N ASN A 93 -9.02 -13.79 15.45
CA ASN A 93 -10.24 -13.89 16.27
C ASN A 93 -10.25 -12.75 17.28
N LEU A 94 -11.24 -11.86 17.18
CA LEU A 94 -11.37 -10.74 18.09
C LEU A 94 -11.96 -11.21 19.42
N THR A 95 -11.63 -10.47 20.49
CA THR A 95 -12.10 -10.78 21.85
C THR A 95 -13.47 -10.17 22.16
N GLY A 96 -13.98 -9.31 21.29
CA GLY A 96 -15.28 -8.67 21.44
C GLY A 96 -15.68 -7.85 20.22
N ASP A 97 -16.88 -7.28 20.30
CA ASP A 97 -17.45 -6.46 19.23
C ASP A 97 -16.91 -5.02 19.31
N HIS A 98 -15.69 -4.83 18.82
CA HIS A 98 -14.96 -3.58 18.95
C HIS A 98 -15.55 -2.46 18.08
N GLN A 99 -15.25 -1.20 18.43
CA GLN A 99 -15.44 -0.08 17.51
C GLN A 99 -14.37 -0.14 16.43
N VAL A 100 -14.76 0.12 15.17
CA VAL A 100 -13.88 -0.04 14.01
C VAL A 100 -13.95 1.21 13.13
N TRP A 101 -12.79 1.72 12.72
CA TRP A 101 -12.64 2.71 11.66
C TRP A 101 -12.10 2.01 10.41
N TRP A 102 -12.92 1.93 9.36
CA TRP A 102 -12.62 1.09 8.20
C TRP A 102 -13.08 1.69 6.86
N THR A 103 -12.43 1.25 5.78
CA THR A 103 -12.86 1.40 4.40
C THR A 103 -13.10 0.00 3.80
N PRO A 104 -14.03 -0.17 2.85
CA PRO A 104 -14.31 -1.48 2.26
C PRO A 104 -13.05 -2.06 1.60
N GLY A 105 -12.96 -3.39 1.63
CA GLY A 105 -11.93 -4.20 0.98
C GLY A 105 -12.06 -4.16 -0.54
N ASP A 106 -11.81 -2.99 -1.11
CA ASP A 106 -11.90 -2.69 -2.53
C ASP A 106 -10.56 -2.96 -3.19
N TRP A 107 -10.56 -3.85 -4.18
CA TRP A 107 -9.35 -4.32 -4.84
C TRP A 107 -8.79 -3.33 -5.86
N ASP A 108 -9.56 -2.30 -6.18
CA ASP A 108 -9.25 -1.36 -7.23
C ASP A 108 -8.83 0.02 -6.68
N ILE A 109 -9.41 0.45 -5.55
CA ILE A 109 -9.22 1.82 -5.05
C ILE A 109 -9.27 1.90 -3.52
N SER A 110 -8.60 2.91 -2.95
CA SER A 110 -8.65 3.21 -1.50
C SER A 110 -9.35 4.54 -1.16
N GLU A 111 -9.97 5.21 -2.15
CA GLU A 111 -10.55 6.56 -2.03
C GLU A 111 -11.95 6.58 -1.39
N HIS A 112 -12.21 5.64 -0.49
CA HIS A 112 -13.45 5.59 0.28
C HIS A 112 -13.35 6.45 1.54
N LEU A 113 -14.45 7.13 1.90
CA LEU A 113 -14.56 7.72 3.23
C LEU A 113 -14.60 6.61 4.29
N TYR A 114 -13.90 6.84 5.41
CA TYR A 114 -13.93 5.93 6.55
C TYR A 114 -15.34 5.83 7.13
N SER A 115 -15.73 4.61 7.47
CA SER A 115 -16.91 4.31 8.27
C SER A 115 -16.48 4.06 9.72
N HIS A 116 -17.33 4.44 10.66
CA HIS A 116 -17.16 4.14 12.09
C HIS A 116 -18.37 3.35 12.57
N THR A 117 -18.16 2.08 12.90
CA THR A 117 -19.22 1.13 13.28
C THR A 117 -18.73 0.20 14.38
N ARG A 118 -19.62 -0.62 14.94
CA ARG A 118 -19.19 -1.87 15.59
C ARG A 118 -18.70 -2.88 14.54
N PHE A 119 -17.90 -3.86 14.96
CA PHE A 119 -17.39 -4.90 14.07
C PHE A 119 -18.54 -5.75 13.49
N SER A 120 -19.53 -6.06 14.32
CA SER A 120 -20.74 -6.80 13.93
C SER A 120 -21.62 -6.10 12.88
N GLU A 121 -21.44 -4.79 12.70
CA GLU A 121 -22.21 -3.94 11.79
C GLU A 121 -21.52 -3.69 10.45
N ILE A 122 -20.33 -4.25 10.22
CA ILE A 122 -19.57 -4.05 8.98
C ILE A 122 -20.30 -4.70 7.79
N ASP A 123 -20.63 -3.86 6.80
CA ASP A 123 -21.17 -4.26 5.51
C ASP A 123 -20.46 -3.49 4.38
N ALA A 124 -19.32 -4.02 3.95
CA ALA A 124 -18.52 -3.47 2.85
C ALA A 124 -19.23 -3.59 1.50
N LEU A 125 -20.08 -4.61 1.32
CA LEU A 125 -20.79 -4.84 0.06
C LEU A 125 -21.76 -3.70 -0.28
N ARG A 126 -22.31 -3.02 0.73
CA ARG A 126 -23.12 -1.80 0.53
C ARG A 126 -22.34 -0.63 -0.05
N LYS A 127 -21.01 -0.65 -0.04
CA LYS A 127 -20.15 0.42 -0.59
C LYS A 127 -19.76 0.19 -2.06
N ARG A 128 -20.14 -0.95 -2.67
CA ARG A 128 -19.74 -1.38 -4.02
C ARG A 128 -20.16 -0.46 -5.18
N ASN A 129 -21.20 0.35 -5.02
CA ASN A 129 -21.76 1.14 -6.13
C ASN A 129 -21.77 2.64 -5.82
N HIS A 130 -20.65 3.19 -5.34
CA HIS A 130 -20.58 4.61 -5.01
C HIS A 130 -20.52 5.47 -6.29
N PRO A 131 -21.47 6.40 -6.52
CA PRO A 131 -21.62 7.09 -7.81
C PRO A 131 -20.47 8.06 -8.14
N ASN A 132 -19.68 8.45 -7.14
CA ASN A 132 -18.57 9.41 -7.30
C ASN A 132 -17.19 8.74 -7.36
N LEU A 133 -17.11 7.39 -7.40
CA LEU A 133 -15.83 6.69 -7.56
C LEU A 133 -15.64 6.30 -9.03
N ALA A 134 -14.43 6.51 -9.54
CA ALA A 134 -14.11 6.21 -10.94
C ALA A 134 -14.13 4.71 -11.24
N GLN A 135 -13.77 3.89 -10.24
CA GLN A 135 -13.76 2.43 -10.32
C GLN A 135 -13.88 1.85 -8.90
N THR A 136 -14.48 0.66 -8.78
CA THR A 136 -14.65 -0.04 -7.50
C THR A 136 -14.92 -1.52 -7.73
N TYR A 137 -14.21 -2.38 -6.99
CA TYR A 137 -14.43 -3.82 -6.99
C TYR A 137 -14.32 -4.37 -5.56
N ILE A 138 -15.47 -4.55 -4.91
CA ILE A 138 -15.58 -5.06 -3.54
C ILE A 138 -16.23 -6.45 -3.60
N PRO A 139 -15.47 -7.53 -3.82
CA PRO A 139 -16.05 -8.86 -4.12
C PRO A 139 -16.68 -9.54 -2.92
N VAL A 140 -16.18 -9.26 -1.70
CA VAL A 140 -16.58 -9.90 -0.45
C VAL A 140 -16.76 -8.86 0.66
N ASN A 141 -17.41 -9.24 1.77
CA ASN A 141 -17.48 -8.39 2.96
C ASN A 141 -16.10 -8.34 3.63
N ALA A 142 -15.25 -7.41 3.19
CA ALA A 142 -13.89 -7.24 3.68
C ALA A 142 -13.58 -5.77 3.96
N MET A 143 -12.49 -5.52 4.68
CA MET A 143 -11.93 -4.20 4.93
C MET A 143 -10.55 -4.07 4.30
N ASN A 144 -10.20 -2.87 3.82
CA ASN A 144 -8.81 -2.54 3.52
C ASN A 144 -7.99 -2.42 4.81
N THR A 145 -6.68 -2.59 4.69
CA THR A 145 -5.74 -2.35 5.80
C THR A 145 -4.91 -1.08 5.56
N PRO A 146 -4.48 -0.36 6.60
CA PRO A 146 -4.64 -0.64 8.02
C PRO A 146 -6.09 -0.47 8.51
N VAL A 147 -6.61 -1.46 9.24
CA VAL A 147 -7.88 -1.33 9.97
C VAL A 147 -7.58 -0.99 11.42
N THR A 148 -8.25 0.04 11.93
CA THR A 148 -8.05 0.51 13.31
C THR A 148 -9.28 0.22 14.15
N MET A 149 -9.06 -0.26 15.37
CA MET A 149 -10.13 -0.61 16.30
C MET A 149 -9.88 -0.04 17.69
N LYS A 150 -10.97 0.09 18.45
CA LYS A 150 -10.94 0.36 19.89
C LYS A 150 -11.82 -0.65 20.61
N THR A 151 -11.25 -1.36 21.58
CA THR A 151 -11.98 -2.29 22.44
C THR A 151 -12.81 -1.53 23.48
N ASP A 152 -13.81 -2.19 24.07
CA ASP A 152 -14.59 -1.58 25.16
C ASP A 152 -13.75 -1.37 26.42
N ASP A 153 -12.67 -2.14 26.60
CA ASP A 153 -11.67 -1.97 27.66
C ASP A 153 -10.68 -0.80 27.40
N GLY A 154 -10.82 -0.11 26.26
CA GLY A 154 -10.05 1.09 25.94
C GLY A 154 -8.72 0.82 25.22
N ILE A 155 -8.43 -0.41 24.83
CA ILE A 155 -7.25 -0.76 24.03
C ILE A 155 -7.47 -0.40 22.57
N TYR A 156 -6.44 0.16 21.94
CA TYR A 156 -6.38 0.48 20.53
C TYR A 156 -5.63 -0.62 19.78
N LEU A 157 -6.19 -1.05 18.65
CA LEU A 157 -5.61 -2.09 17.81
C LEU A 157 -5.47 -1.56 16.38
N SER A 158 -4.40 -1.95 15.68
CA SER A 158 -4.29 -1.75 14.24
C SER A 158 -3.79 -3.01 13.56
N PHE A 159 -4.51 -3.48 12.54
CA PHE A 159 -4.14 -4.67 11.77
C PHE A 159 -3.73 -4.27 10.36
N HIS A 160 -2.53 -4.67 9.95
CA HIS A 160 -1.95 -4.31 8.66
C HIS A 160 -0.93 -5.34 8.17
N GLU A 161 -0.20 -5.03 7.10
CA GLU A 161 0.94 -5.81 6.63
C GLU A 161 2.20 -4.95 6.48
N ALA A 162 3.36 -5.61 6.38
CA ALA A 162 4.64 -4.95 6.11
C ALA A 162 5.48 -5.78 5.13
N ALA A 163 6.34 -5.11 4.35
CA ALA A 163 7.17 -5.71 3.30
C ALA A 163 6.37 -6.49 2.24
N LEU A 164 5.32 -5.86 1.67
CA LEU A 164 4.54 -6.39 0.56
C LEU A 164 5.38 -6.39 -0.74
N ILE A 165 6.15 -7.46 -0.95
CA ILE A 165 7.06 -7.63 -2.10
C ILE A 165 6.78 -8.97 -2.77
N ASN A 166 6.59 -8.98 -4.09
CA ASN A 166 6.30 -10.18 -4.89
C ASN A 166 5.12 -11.02 -4.35
N TYR A 167 4.15 -10.38 -3.73
CA TYR A 167 2.98 -11.02 -3.14
C TYR A 167 1.74 -10.15 -3.38
N SER A 168 0.56 -10.73 -3.28
CA SER A 168 -0.69 -9.97 -3.44
C SER A 168 -1.03 -9.20 -2.17
N GLY A 169 -1.55 -7.98 -2.32
CA GLY A 169 -2.03 -7.17 -1.20
C GLY A 169 -3.15 -7.86 -0.42
N MET A 170 -3.32 -7.46 0.83
CA MET A 170 -4.24 -8.10 1.77
C MET A 170 -5.42 -7.19 2.13
N THR A 171 -6.63 -7.72 1.95
CA THR A 171 -7.85 -7.25 2.63
C THR A 171 -8.22 -8.22 3.75
N LEU A 172 -9.06 -7.79 4.69
CA LEU A 172 -9.52 -8.63 5.81
C LEU A 172 -11.01 -8.91 5.67
N MET A 173 -11.35 -10.13 5.26
CA MET A 173 -12.74 -10.61 5.18
C MET A 173 -13.33 -10.74 6.59
N VAL A 174 -14.58 -10.31 6.73
CA VAL A 174 -15.26 -10.12 8.01
C VAL A 174 -16.34 -11.19 8.21
N ASP A 175 -16.21 -11.93 9.30
CA ASP A 175 -17.25 -12.78 9.88
C ASP A 175 -17.87 -12.05 11.08
N THR A 176 -18.95 -11.31 10.83
CA THR A 176 -19.61 -10.45 11.82
C THR A 176 -20.29 -11.24 12.94
N VAL A 177 -20.55 -12.54 12.73
CA VAL A 177 -21.22 -13.40 13.71
C VAL A 177 -20.21 -13.97 14.69
N ASN A 178 -19.08 -14.49 14.19
CA ASN A 178 -18.04 -15.08 15.04
C ASN A 178 -16.96 -14.09 15.47
N LEU A 179 -17.10 -12.81 15.09
CA LEU A 179 -16.14 -11.74 15.39
C LEU A 179 -14.72 -12.08 14.93
N ARG A 180 -14.62 -12.59 13.70
CA ARG A 180 -13.36 -13.07 13.13
C ARG A 180 -13.04 -12.34 11.83
N MET A 181 -11.77 -12.07 11.63
CA MET A 181 -11.21 -11.67 10.34
C MET A 181 -10.41 -12.81 9.73
N THR A 182 -10.50 -12.96 8.41
CA THR A 182 -9.65 -13.88 7.64
C THR A 182 -8.99 -13.11 6.52
N THR A 183 -7.72 -13.39 6.25
CA THR A 183 -7.02 -12.79 5.11
C THR A 183 -7.73 -13.11 3.80
N ASN A 184 -7.95 -12.07 3.00
CA ASN A 184 -8.43 -12.17 1.63
C ASN A 184 -7.43 -11.44 0.74
N LEU A 185 -6.55 -12.21 0.09
CA LEU A 185 -5.60 -11.66 -0.87
C LEU A 185 -6.35 -11.07 -2.07
N VAL A 186 -5.82 -9.98 -2.61
CA VAL A 186 -6.35 -9.33 -3.81
C VAL A 186 -6.17 -10.28 -5.00
N GLY A 187 -7.26 -10.55 -5.72
CA GLY A 187 -7.25 -11.41 -6.89
C GLY A 187 -6.82 -10.68 -8.16
N SER A 188 -6.74 -11.44 -9.25
CA SER A 188 -6.60 -10.91 -10.60
C SER A 188 -7.49 -11.72 -11.55
N TRP A 189 -7.34 -11.51 -12.86
CA TRP A 189 -7.99 -12.35 -13.89
C TRP A 189 -7.49 -13.80 -13.90
N ARG A 190 -6.45 -14.13 -13.13
CA ARG A 190 -5.88 -15.48 -13.01
C ARG A 190 -6.61 -16.28 -11.92
N ASP A 191 -6.59 -17.61 -12.03
CA ASP A 191 -7.17 -18.53 -11.04
C ASP A 191 -6.33 -18.67 -9.75
N TYR A 192 -5.26 -17.90 -9.61
CA TYR A 192 -4.42 -17.80 -8.42
C TYR A 192 -4.11 -16.33 -8.11
N LYS A 193 -3.76 -16.06 -6.86
CA LYS A 193 -3.51 -14.71 -6.34
C LYS A 193 -2.02 -14.41 -6.19
N VAL A 194 -1.19 -15.45 -6.01
CA VAL A 194 0.27 -15.30 -5.93
C VAL A 194 0.97 -16.43 -6.64
N GLU A 195 2.02 -16.11 -7.41
CA GLU A 195 2.96 -17.06 -7.97
C GLU A 195 4.32 -16.89 -7.28
N GLN A 196 4.87 -17.98 -6.74
CA GLN A 196 6.14 -17.99 -5.99
C GLN A 196 6.95 -19.24 -6.27
N ALA A 197 8.24 -19.21 -5.91
CA ALA A 197 9.13 -20.37 -5.91
C ALA A 197 9.95 -20.40 -4.62
N THR A 198 10.15 -21.57 -4.03
CA THR A 198 11.02 -21.70 -2.85
C THR A 198 12.47 -21.36 -3.20
N PRO A 199 13.22 -20.68 -2.30
CA PRO A 199 12.76 -20.18 -1.01
C PRO A 199 12.01 -18.84 -1.14
N PHE A 200 10.89 -18.69 -0.42
CA PHE A 200 10.14 -17.43 -0.34
C PHE A 200 9.49 -17.23 1.03
N HIS A 201 8.98 -16.03 1.30
CA HIS A 201 8.19 -15.74 2.48
C HIS A 201 6.97 -14.88 2.12
N THR A 202 5.94 -14.93 2.95
CA THR A 202 4.85 -13.94 2.87
C THR A 202 5.34 -12.57 3.37
N PRO A 203 4.63 -11.49 3.03
CA PRO A 203 4.71 -10.25 3.81
C PRO A 203 4.41 -10.54 5.28
N TRP A 204 4.84 -9.64 6.15
CA TRP A 204 4.46 -9.68 7.55
C TRP A 204 2.99 -9.33 7.71
N ARG A 205 2.29 -10.01 8.61
CA ARG A 205 0.98 -9.60 9.14
C ARG A 205 1.25 -8.98 10.49
N THR A 206 0.71 -7.79 10.71
CA THR A 206 1.05 -6.94 11.86
C THR A 206 -0.19 -6.66 12.69
N ILE A 207 0.02 -6.63 14.01
CA ILE A 207 -0.97 -6.24 15.00
C ILE A 207 -0.27 -5.22 15.91
N LYS A 208 -0.61 -3.94 15.76
CA LYS A 208 -0.23 -2.90 16.73
C LYS A 208 -1.23 -2.91 17.87
N ILE A 209 -0.75 -2.78 19.10
CA ILE A 209 -1.56 -2.81 20.32
C ILE A 209 -1.11 -1.66 21.21
N ALA A 210 -2.05 -0.80 21.61
CA ALA A 210 -1.74 0.44 22.30
C ALA A 210 -2.80 0.79 23.35
N GLU A 211 -2.38 1.47 24.41
CA GLU A 211 -3.31 2.02 25.42
C GLU A 211 -3.86 3.40 25.01
N ARG A 212 -3.12 4.15 24.17
CA ARG A 212 -3.55 5.44 23.64
C ARG A 212 -3.54 5.42 22.12
N ALA A 213 -4.49 6.12 21.50
CA ALA A 213 -4.56 6.25 20.05
C ALA A 213 -3.26 6.81 19.43
N GLY A 214 -2.58 7.73 20.13
CA GLY A 214 -1.31 8.31 19.67
C GLY A 214 -0.18 7.29 19.56
N ASP A 215 -0.18 6.25 20.39
CA ASP A 215 0.90 5.25 20.38
C ASP A 215 0.83 4.36 19.12
N LEU A 216 -0.36 4.21 18.51
CA LEU A 216 -0.48 3.55 17.19
C LEU A 216 0.25 4.34 16.08
N ILE A 217 0.29 5.67 16.20
CA ILE A 217 0.93 6.59 15.24
C ILE A 217 2.46 6.57 15.45
N GLU A 218 2.91 6.55 16.70
CA GLU A 218 4.34 6.54 17.07
C GLU A 218 4.99 5.17 16.83
N SER A 219 4.21 4.10 16.68
CA SER A 219 4.71 2.75 16.43
C SER A 219 5.48 2.61 15.12
N MET A 220 6.76 2.24 15.23
CA MET A 220 7.68 1.97 14.09
C MET A 220 7.64 0.51 13.60
N LEU A 221 6.71 -0.31 14.11
CA LEU A 221 6.59 -1.74 13.81
C LEU A 221 6.64 -2.03 12.31
N THR A 222 5.90 -1.28 11.49
CA THR A 222 5.84 -1.50 10.04
C THR A 222 7.20 -1.28 9.38
N LEU A 223 7.94 -0.22 9.75
CA LEU A 223 9.26 0.06 9.20
C LEU A 223 10.30 -0.96 9.67
N ASN A 224 10.30 -1.33 10.96
CA ASN A 224 11.22 -2.32 11.54
C ASN A 224 11.10 -3.73 10.94
N LEU A 225 9.97 -4.04 10.30
CA LEU A 225 9.73 -5.32 9.62
C LEU A 225 10.13 -5.31 8.14
N ASN A 226 10.57 -4.18 7.59
CA ASN A 226 11.11 -4.10 6.23
C ASN A 226 12.63 -4.36 6.20
N GLU A 227 13.12 -4.75 5.02
CA GLU A 227 14.56 -4.88 4.79
C GLU A 227 15.25 -3.51 4.86
N PRO A 228 16.50 -3.44 5.33
CA PRO A 228 17.29 -2.20 5.31
C PRO A 228 17.43 -1.61 3.90
N ASN A 229 17.74 -0.31 3.85
CA ASN A 229 17.98 0.42 2.60
C ASN A 229 18.91 -0.33 1.64
N LYS A 230 18.43 -0.61 0.42
CA LYS A 230 19.18 -1.26 -0.66
C LYS A 230 19.69 -0.30 -1.75
N LEU A 231 19.39 0.99 -1.64
CA LEU A 231 19.78 2.02 -2.61
C LEU A 231 21.19 2.57 -2.36
N GLY A 232 21.83 2.24 -1.23
CA GLY A 232 23.12 2.79 -0.85
C GLY A 232 23.01 4.26 -0.44
N ASP A 233 23.82 5.14 -1.03
CA ASP A 233 23.72 6.59 -0.77
C ASP A 233 22.40 7.16 -1.32
N VAL A 234 21.64 7.76 -0.42
CA VAL A 234 20.33 8.38 -0.69
C VAL A 234 20.36 9.90 -0.45
N SER A 235 21.54 10.53 -0.43
CA SER A 235 21.71 11.98 -0.28
C SER A 235 21.03 12.84 -1.37
N TRP A 236 20.64 12.20 -2.48
CA TRP A 236 19.85 12.77 -3.57
C TRP A 236 18.34 12.81 -3.28
N ILE A 237 17.84 12.05 -2.30
CA ILE A 237 16.44 12.10 -1.84
C ILE A 237 16.32 13.23 -0.82
N ARG A 238 15.48 14.23 -1.13
CA ARG A 238 15.29 15.42 -0.28
C ARG A 238 13.80 15.71 -0.09
N PRO A 239 13.29 15.71 1.15
CA PRO A 239 11.93 16.20 1.42
C PRO A 239 11.74 17.60 0.84
N THR A 240 10.68 17.77 0.05
CA THR A 240 10.48 18.95 -0.81
C THR A 240 9.04 19.41 -0.70
N LYS A 241 8.81 20.69 -0.39
CA LYS A 241 7.49 21.31 -0.52
C LYS A 241 7.26 21.70 -1.97
N TYR A 242 6.10 21.39 -2.52
CA TYR A 242 5.74 21.74 -3.88
C TYR A 242 4.35 22.38 -3.96
N MET A 243 4.09 23.04 -5.09
CA MET A 243 2.76 23.45 -5.52
C MET A 243 2.51 22.92 -6.93
N GLY A 244 1.33 23.13 -7.52
CA GLY A 244 1.09 22.60 -8.86
C GLY A 244 0.07 23.35 -9.71
N ILE A 245 0.31 23.33 -11.03
CA ILE A 245 -0.74 23.44 -12.04
C ILE A 245 -1.49 22.10 -11.96
N TRP A 246 -2.53 22.09 -11.13
CA TRP A 246 -3.24 20.89 -10.72
C TRP A 246 -4.69 21.22 -10.35
N TRP A 247 -4.86 22.00 -9.28
CA TRP A 247 -6.16 22.28 -8.68
C TRP A 247 -7.13 23.00 -9.63
N GLU A 248 -6.60 23.80 -10.56
CA GLU A 248 -7.42 24.50 -11.56
C GLU A 248 -8.16 23.54 -12.51
N MET A 249 -7.63 22.34 -12.76
CA MET A 249 -8.31 21.31 -13.54
C MET A 249 -9.42 20.63 -12.73
N HIS A 250 -9.17 20.33 -11.44
CA HIS A 250 -10.18 19.78 -10.52
C HIS A 250 -11.37 20.72 -10.31
N LEU A 251 -11.14 22.03 -10.33
CA LEU A 251 -12.21 23.04 -10.26
C LEU A 251 -12.90 23.32 -11.60
N GLY A 252 -12.47 22.68 -12.70
CA GLY A 252 -12.98 22.93 -14.05
C GLY A 252 -12.67 24.33 -14.60
N LYS A 253 -11.78 25.08 -13.94
CA LYS A 253 -11.29 26.39 -14.41
C LYS A 253 -10.45 26.22 -15.67
N SER A 254 -9.62 25.18 -15.67
CA SER A 254 -8.72 24.82 -16.76
C SER A 254 -8.90 23.34 -17.12
N THR A 255 -8.25 22.90 -18.20
CA THR A 255 -8.28 21.51 -18.66
C THR A 255 -6.87 20.93 -18.72
N TRP A 256 -6.77 19.62 -18.52
CA TRP A 256 -5.57 18.86 -18.89
C TRP A 256 -5.41 18.75 -20.40
N ALA A 257 -6.52 18.54 -21.12
CA ALA A 257 -6.53 18.47 -22.59
C ALA A 257 -6.17 19.82 -23.21
N TYR A 258 -5.32 19.80 -24.24
CA TYR A 258 -4.99 20.98 -25.02
C TYR A 258 -6.14 21.39 -25.93
N HIS A 259 -6.79 20.40 -26.56
CA HIS A 259 -7.92 20.62 -27.46
C HIS A 259 -9.26 20.53 -26.71
N ASP A 260 -9.57 21.51 -25.87
CA ASP A 260 -10.86 21.61 -25.17
C ASP A 260 -11.92 22.47 -25.89
N GLY A 261 -11.54 23.08 -27.02
CA GLY A 261 -12.39 23.98 -27.81
C GLY A 261 -12.58 25.37 -27.22
N GLN A 262 -12.00 25.67 -26.05
CA GLN A 262 -12.12 26.95 -25.34
C GLN A 262 -10.76 27.58 -24.98
N GLY A 263 -9.65 26.88 -25.26
CA GLY A 263 -8.29 27.36 -25.01
C GLY A 263 -7.91 27.38 -23.54
N ARG A 264 -8.53 26.53 -22.70
CA ARG A 264 -8.32 26.54 -21.23
C ARG A 264 -7.23 25.58 -20.77
N HIS A 265 -6.30 25.21 -21.64
CA HIS A 265 -5.21 24.29 -21.31
C HIS A 265 -4.34 24.83 -20.17
N GLY A 266 -4.33 24.14 -19.02
CA GLY A 266 -3.62 24.58 -17.82
C GLY A 266 -2.10 24.57 -17.97
N ALA A 267 -1.53 23.53 -18.58
CA ALA A 267 -0.08 23.38 -18.75
C ALA A 267 0.45 24.12 -19.98
N SER A 268 0.32 25.45 -19.99
CA SER A 268 1.01 26.30 -20.97
C SER A 268 2.37 26.78 -20.44
N THR A 269 3.28 27.11 -21.36
CA THR A 269 4.59 27.71 -21.02
C THR A 269 4.45 28.99 -20.19
N GLU A 270 3.47 29.83 -20.53
CA GLU A 270 3.20 31.08 -19.83
C GLU A 270 2.74 30.83 -18.39
N ASN A 271 1.76 29.93 -18.21
CA ASN A 271 1.25 29.60 -16.88
C ASN A 271 2.35 28.93 -16.03
N ALA A 272 3.12 28.01 -16.60
CA ALA A 272 4.27 27.41 -15.92
C ALA A 272 5.26 28.47 -15.41
N LYS A 273 5.65 29.44 -16.25
CA LYS A 273 6.54 30.53 -15.84
C LYS A 273 5.94 31.40 -14.72
N TYR A 274 4.65 31.72 -14.79
CA TYR A 274 3.94 32.44 -13.74
C TYR A 274 4.01 31.72 -12.38
N TYR A 275 3.73 30.42 -12.37
CA TYR A 275 3.79 29.60 -11.16
C TYR A 275 5.23 29.40 -10.65
N ILE A 276 6.22 29.28 -11.55
CA ILE A 276 7.64 29.25 -11.18
C ILE A 276 8.04 30.57 -10.50
N ASP A 277 7.64 31.73 -11.04
CA ASP A 277 7.91 33.03 -10.44
C ASP A 277 7.25 33.16 -9.05
N PHE A 278 6.05 32.61 -8.87
CA PHE A 278 5.40 32.55 -7.57
C PHE A 278 6.19 31.66 -6.59
N ALA A 279 6.53 30.43 -7.00
CA ALA A 279 7.28 29.49 -6.18
C ALA A 279 8.62 30.08 -5.73
N ALA A 280 9.37 30.68 -6.65
CA ALA A 280 10.66 31.32 -6.37
C ALA A 280 10.53 32.50 -5.39
N ARG A 281 9.50 33.35 -5.54
CA ARG A 281 9.25 34.48 -4.62
C ARG A 281 8.86 34.06 -3.22
N HIS A 282 8.28 32.87 -3.06
CA HIS A 282 7.74 32.38 -1.78
C HIS A 282 8.55 31.23 -1.15
N GLY A 283 9.70 30.87 -1.73
CA GLY A 283 10.55 29.80 -1.21
C GLY A 283 9.86 28.43 -1.26
N ILE A 284 9.15 28.14 -2.35
CA ILE A 284 8.59 26.82 -2.65
C ILE A 284 9.55 26.13 -3.64
N ASP A 285 10.00 24.93 -3.27
CA ASP A 285 11.16 24.28 -3.89
C ASP A 285 10.84 23.60 -5.22
N ALA A 286 9.57 23.25 -5.47
CA ALA A 286 9.17 22.54 -6.67
C ALA A 286 7.76 22.87 -7.18
N LEU A 287 7.54 22.60 -8.48
CA LEU A 287 6.27 22.79 -9.18
C LEU A 287 5.87 21.51 -9.94
N LEU A 288 4.72 20.94 -9.60
CA LEU A 288 4.02 19.92 -10.38
C LEU A 288 3.26 20.56 -11.55
N ILE A 289 3.31 19.92 -12.71
CA ILE A 289 2.57 20.37 -13.89
C ILE A 289 1.88 19.15 -14.52
N GLU A 290 0.58 19.03 -14.33
CA GLU A 290 -0.23 18.01 -15.02
C GLU A 290 -0.78 18.53 -16.34
N GLY A 291 -1.05 17.64 -17.30
CA GLY A 291 -1.54 18.04 -18.63
C GLY A 291 -0.44 18.41 -19.62
N TRP A 292 0.84 18.28 -19.26
CA TRP A 292 1.95 18.79 -20.08
C TRP A 292 2.17 18.01 -21.39
N ASN A 293 1.89 16.70 -21.40
CA ASN A 293 2.16 15.75 -22.48
C ASN A 293 0.91 15.48 -23.34
N THR A 294 1.06 15.04 -24.58
CA THR A 294 -0.09 14.70 -25.44
C THR A 294 -0.85 13.47 -24.95
N GLY A 295 -2.19 13.46 -25.10
CA GLY A 295 -3.05 12.30 -24.82
C GLY A 295 -4.24 12.59 -23.91
N TRP A 296 -4.24 13.73 -23.21
CA TRP A 296 -5.26 14.10 -22.21
C TRP A 296 -6.66 14.31 -22.77
N GLU A 297 -6.86 14.34 -24.10
CA GLU A 297 -8.19 14.33 -24.70
C GLU A 297 -8.95 13.02 -24.41
N ASN A 298 -8.25 11.90 -24.17
CA ASN A 298 -8.84 10.57 -24.05
C ASN A 298 -8.55 9.88 -22.69
N TRP A 299 -7.96 10.59 -21.72
CA TRP A 299 -7.48 10.00 -20.47
C TRP A 299 -8.57 9.33 -19.60
N ILE A 300 -9.82 9.77 -19.72
CA ILE A 300 -10.96 9.25 -18.96
C ILE A 300 -12.07 8.77 -19.89
N GLY A 301 -12.71 7.66 -19.53
CA GLY A 301 -13.94 7.18 -20.17
C GLY A 301 -13.77 6.40 -21.47
N THR A 302 -12.55 6.19 -21.97
CA THR A 302 -12.29 5.23 -23.05
C THR A 302 -12.09 3.82 -22.49
N VAL A 303 -12.60 2.82 -23.22
CA VAL A 303 -12.52 1.39 -22.86
C VAL A 303 -11.14 0.82 -23.16
N ASP A 304 -10.50 1.30 -24.22
CA ASP A 304 -9.10 1.05 -24.51
C ASP A 304 -8.31 2.30 -24.17
N ARG A 305 -7.41 2.14 -23.20
CA ARG A 305 -6.55 3.18 -22.70
C ARG A 305 -5.08 2.86 -22.94
N GLU A 306 -4.77 1.73 -23.56
CA GLU A 306 -3.39 1.36 -23.82
C GLU A 306 -2.75 2.33 -24.83
N GLY A 307 -1.60 2.89 -24.47
CA GLY A 307 -0.82 3.76 -25.36
C GLY A 307 -1.37 5.18 -25.56
N ILE A 308 -2.27 5.68 -24.69
CA ILE A 308 -2.73 7.08 -24.75
C ILE A 308 -1.57 8.07 -24.49
N PHE A 309 -0.65 7.71 -23.59
CA PHE A 309 0.50 8.54 -23.22
C PHE A 309 1.83 7.90 -23.62
N ASP A 310 2.72 8.68 -24.25
CA ASP A 310 4.11 8.28 -24.53
C ASP A 310 5.12 8.78 -23.49
N PHE A 311 4.65 9.60 -22.54
CA PHE A 311 5.41 10.22 -21.45
C PHE A 311 6.57 11.13 -21.86
N VAL A 312 6.68 11.50 -23.14
CA VAL A 312 7.82 12.28 -23.67
C VAL A 312 7.44 13.42 -24.59
N THR A 313 6.26 13.37 -25.23
CA THR A 313 5.83 14.38 -26.20
C THR A 313 4.99 15.46 -25.52
N PRO A 314 5.49 16.72 -25.42
CA PRO A 314 4.71 17.82 -24.86
C PRO A 314 3.65 18.35 -25.86
N TYR A 315 2.59 19.00 -25.35
CA TYR A 315 1.68 19.75 -26.21
C TYR A 315 2.34 20.98 -26.87
N PRO A 316 1.82 21.48 -28.01
CA PRO A 316 2.42 22.59 -28.75
C PRO A 316 2.61 23.90 -27.98
N ASN A 317 1.79 24.16 -26.96
CA ASN A 317 1.88 25.36 -26.13
C ASN A 317 2.75 25.19 -24.87
N TYR A 318 3.40 24.02 -24.70
CA TYR A 318 4.26 23.70 -23.57
C TYR A 318 5.70 23.42 -24.02
N ASP A 319 6.57 24.42 -23.92
CA ASP A 319 8.01 24.28 -24.15
C ASP A 319 8.68 23.66 -22.92
N LEU A 320 8.69 22.33 -22.85
CA LEU A 320 9.30 21.57 -21.75
C LEU A 320 10.73 22.02 -21.45
N LYS A 321 11.56 22.19 -22.49
CA LYS A 321 12.98 22.60 -22.31
C LYS A 321 13.06 24.02 -21.76
N GLY A 322 12.30 24.94 -22.31
CA GLY A 322 12.25 26.33 -21.85
C GLY A 322 11.71 26.47 -20.42
N VAL A 323 10.71 25.68 -20.03
CA VAL A 323 10.16 25.65 -18.67
C VAL A 323 11.18 25.12 -17.67
N VAL A 324 11.83 23.99 -17.97
CA VAL A 324 12.86 23.41 -17.10
C VAL A 324 14.04 24.37 -16.92
N GLU A 325 14.51 25.00 -17.99
CA GLU A 325 15.60 25.97 -17.92
C GLU A 325 15.20 27.22 -17.10
N TYR A 326 13.97 27.71 -17.28
CA TYR A 326 13.46 28.86 -16.55
C TYR A 326 13.30 28.58 -15.05
N ALA A 327 12.85 27.37 -14.69
CA ALA A 327 12.73 26.89 -13.32
C ALA A 327 14.12 26.79 -12.67
N ARG A 328 15.09 26.20 -13.37
CA ARG A 328 16.49 26.09 -12.93
C ARG A 328 17.11 27.44 -12.61
N GLN A 329 16.89 28.45 -13.47
CA GLN A 329 17.37 29.82 -13.25
C GLN A 329 16.79 30.49 -12.00
N ARG A 330 15.67 29.98 -11.48
CA ARG A 330 14.95 30.49 -10.31
C ARG A 330 15.08 29.59 -9.08
N GLY A 331 15.87 28.53 -9.17
CA GLY A 331 16.03 27.57 -8.08
C GLY A 331 14.77 26.75 -7.77
N VAL A 332 13.89 26.58 -8.75
CA VAL A 332 12.66 25.76 -8.61
C VAL A 332 12.84 24.46 -9.40
N ASN A 333 12.51 23.33 -8.78
CA ASN A 333 12.50 22.02 -9.44
C ASN A 333 11.16 21.76 -10.12
N ILE A 334 11.15 20.95 -11.19
CA ILE A 334 9.91 20.48 -11.81
C ILE A 334 9.61 19.06 -11.30
N VAL A 335 8.39 18.85 -10.82
CA VAL A 335 7.86 17.52 -10.49
C VAL A 335 7.20 16.97 -11.76
N MET A 336 7.77 15.91 -12.32
CA MET A 336 7.22 15.23 -13.49
C MET A 336 5.89 14.56 -13.13
N HIS A 337 4.96 14.55 -14.08
CA HIS A 337 3.68 13.87 -13.96
C HIS A 337 3.55 12.77 -15.01
N HIS A 338 3.26 11.54 -14.56
CA HIS A 338 2.98 10.37 -15.40
C HIS A 338 1.67 9.71 -14.97
N GLU A 339 0.54 10.29 -15.41
CA GLU A 339 -0.75 9.59 -15.36
C GLU A 339 -0.74 8.42 -16.34
N THR A 340 -1.24 7.27 -15.92
CA THR A 340 -1.29 6.06 -16.73
C THR A 340 -2.71 5.83 -17.24
N SER A 341 -2.82 5.06 -18.31
CA SER A 341 -4.05 4.85 -19.03
C SER A 341 -4.31 3.35 -19.16
#